data_AF-A0A5B7BTL5-F1
#
_entry.id   AF-A0A5B7BTL5-F1
#
_cell.length_a   1.000
_cell.length_b   1.000
_cell.length_c   1.000
_cell.angle_alpha   90.00
_cell.angle_beta   90.00
_cell.angle_gamma   90.00
#
_symmetry.space_group_name_H-M   'P 1'
#
loop_
_entity.id
_entity.type
_entity.pdbx_description
1 polymer ?
#
loop_
_entity_poly.entity_id
_entity_poly.type
_entity_poly.pdbx_seq_one_letter_code
_entity_poly.pdbx_strand_id
1 'polypeptide(L)'
;MLLARMIGILGPIDVDMLVRGQETPKYFTEEYDLCHVNEETNQLEYIILEESSLEHHLQVSDFGFIDFVRDLLQINPQRRPTAREALEHPWLSHRYEPNSC
;
A
#
# COMPACT_ATOMS: atom_id res chain seq x y z
N MET A 1 -1.73 -9.13 -10.34
CA MET A 1 -1.76 -9.64 -8.96
C MET A 1 -2.07 -8.49 -7.99
N LEU A 2 -2.91 -8.68 -6.97
CA LEU A 2 -3.27 -7.61 -6.01
C LEU A 2 -2.04 -7.07 -5.26
N LEU A 3 -1.16 -7.95 -4.81
CA LEU A 3 0.07 -7.62 -4.10
C LEU A 3 0.97 -6.65 -4.90
N ALA A 4 1.13 -6.88 -6.21
CA ALA A 4 1.88 -5.98 -7.09
C ALA A 4 1.27 -4.56 -7.13
N ARG A 5 -0.06 -4.45 -7.19
CA ARG A 5 -0.75 -3.16 -7.15
C ARG A 5 -0.57 -2.45 -5.81
N MET A 6 -0.65 -3.19 -4.71
CA MET A 6 -0.44 -2.62 -3.37
C MET A 6 0.97 -2.03 -3.26
N ILE A 7 1.99 -2.76 -3.71
CA ILE A 7 3.37 -2.29 -3.68
C ILE A 7 3.56 -1.08 -4.62
N GLY A 8 2.98 -1.13 -5.82
CA GLY A 8 3.06 -0.02 -6.79
C GLY A 8 2.40 1.28 -6.31
N ILE A 9 1.39 1.20 -5.43
CA ILE A 9 0.65 2.36 -4.89
C ILE A 9 1.22 2.84 -3.55
N LEU A 10 1.52 1.92 -2.65
CA LEU A 10 1.86 2.19 -1.25
C LEU A 10 3.36 2.12 -0.96
N GLY A 11 4.16 1.66 -1.93
CA GLY A 11 5.59 1.48 -1.79
C GLY A 11 6.00 0.05 -1.36
N PRO A 12 7.30 -0.18 -1.18
CA PRO A 12 7.86 -1.49 -0.85
C PRO A 12 7.39 -1.99 0.52
N ILE A 13 7.33 -3.32 0.66
CA ILE A 13 7.08 -3.97 1.95
C ILE A 13 8.37 -3.96 2.76
N ASP A 14 8.28 -3.61 4.04
CA ASP A 14 9.41 -3.65 4.97
C ASP A 14 10.04 -5.06 4.97
N VAL A 15 11.36 -5.14 4.81
CA VAL A 15 12.12 -6.41 4.74
C VAL A 15 11.85 -7.29 5.97
N ASP A 16 11.76 -6.71 7.16
CA ASP A 16 11.42 -7.42 8.40
C ASP A 16 10.07 -8.14 8.34
N MET A 17 9.10 -7.61 7.57
CA MET A 17 7.82 -8.28 7.35
C MET A 17 7.96 -9.45 6.38
N LEU A 18 8.76 -9.28 5.31
CA LEU A 18 9.03 -10.33 4.34
C LEU A 18 9.74 -11.53 5.00
N VAL A 19 10.75 -11.26 5.84
CA VAL A 19 11.48 -12.30 6.61
C VAL A 19 10.54 -13.12 7.50
N ARG A 20 9.55 -12.49 8.14
CA ARG A 20 8.59 -13.17 9.03
C ARG A 20 7.39 -13.78 8.31
N GLY A 21 7.19 -13.46 7.03
CA GLY A 21 6.02 -13.88 6.26
C GLY A 21 6.09 -15.37 5.89
N GLN A 22 5.07 -16.14 6.28
CA GLN A 22 4.99 -17.58 5.99
C GLN A 22 4.88 -17.85 4.48
N GLU A 23 4.16 -16.97 3.77
CA GLU A 23 3.89 -17.10 2.33
C GLU A 23 4.87 -16.26 1.47
N THR A 24 5.89 -15.63 2.07
CA THR A 24 6.86 -14.82 1.32
C THR A 24 7.50 -15.59 0.15
N PRO A 25 7.95 -16.86 0.30
CA PRO A 25 8.58 -17.61 -0.79
C PRO A 25 7.68 -17.89 -1.99
N LYS A 26 6.36 -17.70 -1.84
CA LYS A 26 5.39 -17.88 -2.93
C LYS A 26 5.36 -16.69 -3.89
N TYR A 27 5.72 -15.50 -3.39
CA TYR A 27 5.55 -14.24 -4.10
C TYR A 27 6.85 -13.48 -4.29
N PHE A 28 7.90 -13.83 -3.55
CA PHE A 28 9.17 -13.11 -3.55
C PHE A 28 10.36 -14.08 -3.76
N THR A 29 11.38 -13.61 -4.48
CA THR A 29 12.67 -14.30 -4.57
C THR A 29 13.48 -14.14 -3.28
N GLU A 30 14.66 -14.77 -3.21
CA GLU A 30 15.59 -14.62 -2.08
C GLU A 30 16.10 -13.16 -1.95
N GLU A 31 16.13 -12.42 -3.06
CA GLU A 31 16.46 -11.00 -3.13
C GLU A 31 15.25 -10.08 -2.86
N TYR A 32 14.08 -10.66 -2.55
CA TYR A 32 12.81 -9.97 -2.36
C TYR A 32 12.23 -9.28 -3.60
N ASP A 33 12.59 -9.77 -4.79
CA ASP A 33 11.93 -9.35 -6.03
C ASP A 33 10.57 -10.06 -6.18
N LEU A 34 9.55 -9.34 -6.63
CA LEU A 34 8.20 -9.88 -6.76
C LEU A 34 8.10 -10.81 -7.98
N CYS A 35 7.57 -12.00 -7.78
CA CYS A 35 7.42 -13.02 -8.80
C CYS A 35 6.12 -13.83 -8.64
N HIS A 36 5.77 -14.58 -9.68
CA HIS A 36 4.75 -15.62 -9.61
C HIS A 36 5.15 -16.82 -10.48
N VAL A 37 4.60 -17.99 -10.16
CA VAL A 37 4.76 -19.18 -11.01
C VAL A 37 3.61 -19.22 -12.00
N ASN A 38 3.94 -19.26 -13.29
CA ASN A 38 2.96 -19.43 -14.36
C ASN A 38 2.40 -20.86 -14.31
N GLU A 39 1.09 -21.01 -14.16
CA GLU A 39 0.43 -22.31 -14.00
C GLU A 39 0.49 -23.19 -15.25
N GLU A 40 0.63 -22.59 -16.44
CA GLU A 40 0.68 -23.31 -17.72
C GLU A 40 2.09 -23.82 -18.02
N THR A 41 3.11 -23.01 -17.75
CA THR A 41 4.52 -23.31 -18.10
C THR A 41 5.33 -23.83 -16.91
N ASN A 42 4.81 -23.68 -15.68
CA ASN A 42 5.48 -23.95 -14.42
C ASN A 42 6.83 -23.19 -14.29
N GLN A 43 6.91 -22.01 -14.89
CA GLN A 43 8.09 -21.13 -14.87
C GLN A 43 7.88 -19.96 -13.90
N LEU A 44 8.98 -19.52 -13.28
CA LEU A 44 9.00 -18.33 -12.45
C LEU A 44 9.06 -17.08 -13.34
N GLU A 45 8.11 -16.17 -13.16
CA GLU A 45 8.02 -14.91 -13.89
C GLU A 45 8.08 -13.72 -12.93
N TYR A 46 9.02 -12.81 -13.18
CA TYR A 46 9.16 -11.56 -12.45
C TYR A 46 8.02 -10.60 -12.78
N ILE A 47 7.56 -9.88 -11.75
CA ILE A 47 6.49 -8.90 -11.88
C ILE A 47 7.10 -7.50 -11.89
N ILE A 48 6.95 -6.81 -13.01
CA ILE A 48 7.29 -5.39 -13.12
C ILE A 48 6.22 -4.59 -12.38
N LEU A 49 6.66 -3.82 -11.40
CA LEU A 49 5.79 -2.94 -10.62
C LEU A 49 5.47 -1.69 -11.44
N GLU A 50 4.19 -1.39 -11.61
CA GLU A 50 3.75 -0.10 -12.12
C GLU A 50 3.66 0.88 -10.95
N GLU A 51 4.63 1.81 -10.88
CA GLU A 51 4.61 2.87 -9.89
C GLU A 51 3.45 3.83 -10.17
N SER A 52 2.61 4.04 -9.16
CA SER A 52 1.50 4.98 -9.21
C SER A 52 1.29 5.59 -7.83
N SER A 53 0.60 6.73 -7.77
CA SER A 53 0.38 7.42 -6.50
C SER A 53 -1.03 7.16 -5.98
N LEU A 54 -1.18 7.14 -4.65
CA LEU A 54 -2.49 6.98 -4.01
C LEU A 54 -3.47 8.07 -4.49
N GLU A 55 -2.98 9.28 -4.70
CA GLU A 55 -3.71 10.43 -5.23
C GLU A 55 -4.29 10.16 -6.62
N HIS A 56 -3.52 9.51 -7.49
CA HIS A 56 -3.97 9.14 -8.83
C HIS A 56 -5.16 8.18 -8.79
N HIS A 57 -5.14 7.23 -7.84
CA HIS A 57 -6.23 6.26 -7.67
C HIS A 57 -7.44 6.84 -6.97
N LEU A 58 -7.24 7.74 -6.00
CA LEU A 58 -8.34 8.39 -5.29
C LEU A 58 -9.01 9.49 -6.13
N GLN A 59 -8.32 10.06 -7.13
CA GLN A 59 -8.81 11.14 -7.99
C GLN A 59 -9.28 12.38 -7.21
N VAL A 60 -8.58 12.66 -6.11
CA VAL A 60 -8.84 13.80 -5.22
C VAL A 60 -7.57 14.59 -5.02
N SER A 61 -7.71 15.91 -4.83
CA SER A 61 -6.59 16.83 -4.61
C SER A 61 -6.47 17.26 -3.13
N ASP A 62 -7.33 16.72 -2.27
CA ASP A 62 -7.36 17.06 -0.86
C ASP A 62 -6.21 16.36 -0.12
N PHE A 63 -5.16 17.12 0.16
CA PHE A 63 -3.99 16.62 0.86
C PHE A 63 -4.32 16.05 2.24
N GLY A 64 -5.25 16.64 3.00
CA GLY A 64 -5.61 16.15 4.32
C GLY A 64 -6.32 14.80 4.27
N PHE A 65 -7.21 14.61 3.30
CA PHE A 65 -7.87 13.33 3.07
C PHE A 65 -6.90 12.25 2.61
N ILE A 66 -6.03 12.59 1.64
CA ILE A 66 -5.04 11.67 1.09
C ILE A 66 -4.08 11.23 2.20
N ASP A 67 -3.63 12.15 3.05
CA ASP A 67 -2.75 11.87 4.18
C ASP A 67 -3.43 10.94 5.20
N PHE A 68 -4.70 11.21 5.54
CA PHE A 68 -5.49 10.34 6.39
C PHE A 68 -5.60 8.91 5.83
N VAL A 69 -5.93 8.76 4.55
CA VAL A 69 -6.05 7.44 3.92
C VAL A 69 -4.69 6.73 3.87
N ARG A 70 -3.60 7.47 3.63
CA ARG A 70 -2.24 6.92 3.63
C ARG A 70 -1.88 6.34 5.00
N ASP A 71 -2.22 7.03 6.08
CA ASP A 71 -2.01 6.54 7.45
C ASP A 71 -2.78 5.22 7.69
N LEU A 72 -4.04 5.15 7.27
CA LEU A 72 -4.86 3.93 7.40
C LEU A 72 -4.32 2.76 6.57
N LEU A 73 -3.73 3.05 5.40
CA LEU A 73 -3.17 2.07 4.48
C LEU A 73 -1.70 1.72 4.77
N GLN A 74 -1.15 2.18 5.89
CA GLN A 74 0.23 1.88 6.28
C GLN A 74 0.50 0.36 6.21
N ILE A 75 1.48 -0.04 5.40
CA ILE A 75 1.81 -1.44 5.12
C ILE A 75 2.23 -2.14 6.40
N ASN A 76 3.11 -1.50 7.17
CA ASN A 76 3.58 -2.06 8.42
C ASN A 76 2.51 -1.91 9.51
N PRO A 77 1.93 -3.02 10.01
CA PRO A 77 0.87 -2.96 11.01
C PRO A 77 1.32 -2.31 12.33
N GLN A 78 2.62 -2.33 12.65
CA GLN A 78 3.15 -1.68 13.85
C GLN A 78 3.20 -0.15 13.73
N ARG A 79 3.20 0.37 12.51
CA ARG A 79 3.15 1.81 12.22
C ARG A 79 1.74 2.29 11.87
N ARG A 80 0.78 1.36 11.69
CA ARG A 80 -0.60 1.69 11.35
C ARG A 80 -1.33 2.18 12.59
N PRO A 81 -2.01 3.34 12.54
CA PRO A 81 -2.74 3.85 13.69
C PRO A 81 -3.87 2.90 14.07
N THR A 82 -4.15 2.85 15.37
CA THR A 82 -5.39 2.25 15.88
C THR A 82 -6.59 3.11 15.48
N ALA A 83 -7.80 2.53 15.53
CA ALA A 83 -9.02 3.30 15.26
C ALA A 83 -9.15 4.56 16.13
N ARG A 84 -8.73 4.48 17.41
CA ARG A 84 -8.76 5.62 18.33
C ARG A 84 -7.78 6.71 17.92
N GLU A 85 -6.56 6.33 17.52
CA GLU A 85 -5.56 7.31 17.06
C GLU A 85 -5.97 7.94 15.72
N ALA A 86 -6.54 7.15 14.81
CA ALA A 86 -7.05 7.64 13.53
C ALA A 86 -8.19 8.67 13.70
N LEU A 87 -9.03 8.54 14.73
CA LEU A 87 -10.08 9.52 15.03
C LEU A 87 -9.52 10.90 15.42
N GLU A 88 -8.28 10.97 15.89
CA GLU A 88 -7.61 12.23 16.23
C GLU A 88 -6.94 12.90 15.01
N HIS A 89 -7.05 12.30 13.81
CA HIS A 89 -6.40 12.84 12.61
C HIS A 89 -6.97 14.22 12.24
N PRO A 90 -6.11 15.23 11.92
CA PRO A 90 -6.54 16.61 11.69
C PRO A 90 -7.62 16.78 10.60
N TRP A 91 -7.56 15.93 9.56
CA TRP A 91 -8.55 15.94 8.48
C TRP A 91 -9.99 15.79 8.96
N LEU A 92 -10.25 14.95 9.97
CA LEU A 92 -11.61 14.73 10.48
C LEU A 92 -12.20 15.96 11.18
N SER A 93 -11.33 16.83 11.71
CA SER A 93 -11.74 18.09 12.33
C SER A 93 -11.70 19.27 11.37
N HIS A 94 -11.25 19.05 10.11
CA HIS A 94 -11.15 20.11 9.13
C HIS A 94 -12.54 20.55 8.65
N ARG A 95 -12.76 21.86 8.60
CA ARG A 95 -14.01 22.45 8.12
C ARG A 95 -13.79 22.96 6.70
N TYR A 96 -14.39 22.27 5.74
CA TYR A 96 -14.45 22.74 4.36
C TYR A 96 -15.45 23.89 4.25
N GLU A 97 -15.05 24.94 3.54
CA GLU A 97 -15.98 26.01 3.21
C GLU A 97 -17.07 25.46 2.26
N PRO A 98 -18.33 25.90 2.38
CA PRO A 98 -19.44 25.35 1.59
C PRO A 98 -19.27 25.44 0.07
N ASN A 99 -18.30 26.22 -0.41
CA ASN A 99 -18.04 26.51 -1.82
C ASN A 99 -16.71 25.90 -2.32
N SER A 100 -16.11 24.98 -1.58
CA SER A 100 -14.87 24.29 -1.93
C SER A 100 -15.14 22.94 -2.60
N CYS A 101 -15.93 22.94 -3.68
CA CYS A 101 -16.07 21.81 -4.61
C CYS A 101 -16.09 22.34 -6.04
#